data_AF-A0A2N5EDY8-F1
#
_entry.id   AF-A0A2N5EDY8-F1
#
_cell.length_a   1.000
_cell.length_b   1.000
_cell.length_c   1.000
_cell.angle_alpha   90.00
_cell.angle_beta   90.00
_cell.angle_gamma   90.00
#
_symmetry.space_group_name_H-M   'P 1'
#
loop_
_entity.id
_entity.type
_entity.pdbx_description
1 polymer ?
#
loop_
_entity_poly.entity_id
_entity_poly.type
_entity_poly.pdbx_seq_one_letter_code
_entity_poly.pdbx_strand_id
1 'polypeptide(L)'
;MQDFCLHKTTLGQFTKQIFELVSSGKRWRIKITEWRDQRSIPQNSLQHMWYAELSAYLIKRGKAFASPEWVKDAMKHTYLGYEQREMVDVITGEKTLIQTLRHTADLDTADMHHYLTQVEGWALNVGCRLTVPADSEYSQLKQKQVA
;
A
#
# COMPACT_ATOMS: atom_id res chain seq x y z
N MET A 1 4.85 12.51 8.57
CA MET A 1 5.02 13.16 9.88
C MET A 1 6.11 12.38 10.59
N GLN A 2 7.12 13.05 11.15
CA GLN A 2 8.14 12.37 11.95
C GLN A 2 7.55 12.14 13.35
N ASP A 3 7.35 10.88 13.70
CA ASP A 3 6.84 10.49 15.02
C ASP A 3 8.03 10.28 15.97
N PHE A 4 7.93 10.75 17.20
CA PHE A 4 8.98 10.59 18.22
C PHE A 4 8.49 9.63 19.32
N CYS A 5 9.21 8.52 19.52
CA CYS A 5 8.89 7.58 20.60
C CYS A 5 9.31 8.16 21.95
N LEU A 6 8.34 8.57 22.75
CA LEU A 6 8.58 9.04 24.12
C LEU A 6 8.64 7.84 25.08
N HIS A 7 9.85 7.47 25.49
CA HIS A 7 10.14 6.42 26.46
C HIS A 7 11.14 6.94 27.52
N LYS A 8 11.28 6.25 28.66
CA LYS A 8 12.19 6.65 29.74
C LYS A 8 13.64 6.85 29.26
N THR A 9 14.05 6.09 28.24
CA THR A 9 15.39 6.15 27.63
C THR A 9 15.55 7.31 26.64
N THR A 10 14.47 7.82 26.04
CA THR A 10 14.49 8.88 25.02
C THR A 10 14.06 10.25 25.56
N LEU A 11 13.64 10.32 26.82
CA LEU A 11 13.15 11.52 27.49
C LEU A 11 14.17 12.69 27.45
N GLY A 12 15.46 12.39 27.61
CA GLY A 12 16.52 13.41 27.53
C GLY A 12 16.72 14.03 26.14
N GLN A 13 16.40 13.29 25.08
CA GLN A 13 16.44 13.83 23.71
C GLN A 13 15.20 14.67 23.42
N PHE A 14 14.04 14.20 23.89
CA PHE A 14 12.77 14.92 23.77
C PHE A 14 12.84 16.31 24.41
N THR A 15 13.34 16.40 25.65
CA THR A 15 13.43 17.68 26.36
C THR A 15 14.32 18.68 25.63
N LYS A 16 15.46 18.24 25.09
CA LYS A 16 16.35 19.11 24.28
C LYS A 16 15.63 19.66 23.05
N GLN A 17 14.91 18.82 22.30
CA GLN A 17 14.14 19.26 21.13
C GLN A 17 13.02 20.24 21.51
N ILE A 18 12.31 20.00 22.61
CA ILE A 18 11.27 20.93 23.09
C ILE A 18 11.88 22.29 23.43
N PHE A 19 13.02 22.31 24.14
CA PHE A 19 13.70 23.57 24.45
C PHE A 19 14.09 24.34 23.18
N GLU A 20 14.66 23.67 22.19
CA GLU A 20 15.02 24.28 20.90
C GLU A 20 13.80 24.83 20.14
N LEU A 21 12.70 24.07 20.11
CA LEU A 21 11.44 24.48 19.47
C LEU A 21 10.77 25.67 20.17
N VAL A 22 10.87 25.76 21.49
CA VAL A 22 10.35 26.88 22.29
C VAL A 22 11.23 28.12 22.10
N SER A 23 12.55 27.95 22.01
CA SER A 23 13.50 29.04 21.73
C SER A 23 13.31 29.65 20.34
N SER A 24 12.67 28.93 19.40
CA SER A 24 12.41 29.43 18.04
C SER A 24 11.28 30.48 17.96
N GLY A 25 10.62 30.83 19.07
CA GLY A 25 9.56 31.86 19.13
C GLY A 25 8.26 31.53 18.40
N LYS A 26 8.12 30.31 17.86
CA LYS A 26 6.92 29.84 17.14
C LYS A 26 5.97 29.11 18.10
N ARG A 27 4.67 29.14 17.80
CA ARG A 27 3.66 28.42 18.59
C ARG A 27 3.46 27.03 17.98
N TRP A 28 3.75 25.99 18.76
CA TRP A 28 3.63 24.59 18.34
C TRP A 28 2.46 23.91 19.04
N ARG A 29 1.78 22.99 18.35
CA ARG A 29 0.77 22.10 18.93
C ARG A 29 1.40 20.72 19.11
N ILE A 30 1.46 20.23 20.34
CA ILE A 30 1.97 18.91 20.67
C ILE A 30 0.76 17.98 20.87
N LYS A 31 0.74 16.84 20.19
CA LYS A 31 -0.24 15.78 20.40
C LYS A 31 0.50 14.55 20.95
N ILE A 32 0.28 14.25 22.22
CA ILE A 32 0.83 13.05 22.86
C ILE A 32 -0.24 11.96 22.75
N THR A 33 0.12 10.86 22.10
CA THR A 33 -0.70 9.66 22.02
C THR A 33 0.10 8.48 22.53
N GLU A 34 -0.58 7.47 23.07
CA GLU A 34 0.05 6.20 23.46
C GLU A 34 0.87 5.64 22.28
N TRP A 35 2.12 5.29 22.56
CA TRP A 35 2.98 4.67 21.54
C TRP A 35 2.41 3.31 21.18
N ARG A 36 2.15 3.14 19.89
CA ARG A 36 1.87 1.84 19.29
C ARG A 36 2.89 1.70 18.18
N ASP A 37 3.56 0.56 18.12
CA ASP A 37 4.45 0.28 17.02
C ASP A 37 3.71 0.52 15.71
N GLN A 38 4.43 1.09 14.75
CA GLN A 38 3.88 1.40 13.44
C GLN A 38 3.19 0.14 12.94
N ARG A 39 1.87 0.23 12.69
CA ARG A 39 1.11 -0.91 12.18
C ARG A 39 1.82 -1.37 10.91
N SER A 40 2.00 -2.69 10.79
CA SER A 40 2.57 -3.28 9.58
C SER A 40 1.89 -2.69 8.35
N ILE A 41 2.68 -2.34 7.33
CA ILE A 41 2.13 -1.76 6.10
C ILE A 41 1.06 -2.73 5.56
N PRO A 42 -0.21 -2.30 5.45
CA PRO A 42 -1.27 -3.15 4.94
C PRO A 42 -0.94 -3.61 3.52
N GLN A 43 -1.33 -4.84 3.18
CA GLN A 43 -1.10 -5.39 1.85
C GLN A 43 -1.60 -4.48 0.72
N ASN A 44 -2.73 -3.79 0.92
CA ASN A 44 -3.27 -2.83 -0.04
C ASN A 44 -2.36 -1.61 -0.26
N SER A 45 -1.71 -1.11 0.80
CA SER A 45 -0.75 0.00 0.66
C SER A 45 0.52 -0.44 -0.06
N LEU A 46 1.00 -1.66 0.21
CA LEU A 46 2.14 -2.24 -0.49
C LEU A 46 1.86 -2.43 -1.99
N GLN A 47 0.65 -2.90 -2.32
CA GLN A 47 0.20 -3.07 -3.70
C GLN A 47 0.31 -1.76 -4.50
N HIS A 48 -0.19 -0.65 -3.96
CA HIS A 48 -0.12 0.65 -4.63
C HIS A 48 1.32 1.14 -4.83
N MET A 49 2.21 0.87 -3.86
CA MET A 49 3.64 1.16 -3.99
C MET A 49 4.26 0.39 -5.17
N TRP A 50 3.95 -0.91 -5.28
CA TRP A 50 4.44 -1.74 -6.37
C TRP A 50 3.95 -1.30 -7.74
N TYR A 51 2.71 -0.83 -7.86
CA TYR A 51 2.21 -0.29 -9.14
C TYR A 51 3.00 0.94 -9.59
N ALA A 52 3.37 1.81 -8.66
CA ALA A 52 4.21 2.98 -8.98
C ALA A 52 5.61 2.56 -9.43
N GLU A 53 6.24 1.61 -8.73
CA GLU A 53 7.57 1.08 -9.10
C GLU A 53 7.55 0.38 -10.46
N LEU A 54 6.56 -0.47 -10.70
CA LEU A 54 6.37 -1.15 -11.98
C LEU A 54 6.10 -0.17 -13.12
N SER A 55 5.27 0.84 -12.89
CA SER A 55 5.01 1.89 -13.87
C SER A 55 6.31 2.60 -14.26
N ALA A 56 7.08 3.07 -13.27
CA ALA A 56 8.37 3.73 -13.52
C ALA A 56 9.35 2.81 -14.29
N TYR A 57 9.39 1.53 -13.93
CA TYR A 57 10.22 0.53 -14.58
C TYR A 57 9.83 0.29 -16.04
N LEU A 58 8.53 0.13 -16.33
CA LEU A 58 8.01 -0.13 -17.67
C LEU A 58 8.16 1.09 -18.58
N ILE A 59 7.92 2.29 -18.05
CA ILE A 59 8.13 3.56 -18.76
C ILE A 59 9.60 3.70 -19.15
N LYS A 60 10.54 3.40 -18.24
CA LYS A 60 11.98 3.41 -18.52
C LYS A 60 12.38 2.46 -19.65
N ARG A 61 11.63 1.38 -19.86
CA ARG A 61 11.83 0.40 -20.95
C ARG A 61 11.07 0.71 -22.24
N GLY A 62 10.51 1.92 -22.36
CA GLY A 62 9.85 2.39 -23.58
C GLY A 62 8.33 2.18 -23.61
N LYS A 63 7.71 1.69 -22.54
CA LYS A 63 6.24 1.57 -22.44
C LYS A 63 5.64 2.82 -21.79
N ALA A 64 5.61 3.93 -22.52
CA ALA A 64 5.13 5.22 -22.01
C ALA A 64 3.66 5.21 -21.53
N PHE A 65 2.84 4.29 -22.03
CA PHE A 65 1.44 4.14 -21.62
C PHE A 65 1.25 3.46 -20.26
N ALA A 66 2.30 2.85 -19.69
CA ALA A 66 2.21 2.05 -18.48
C ALA A 66 2.16 2.94 -17.22
N SER A 67 1.12 3.77 -17.09
CA SER A 67 0.85 4.55 -15.88
C SER A 67 0.55 3.65 -14.67
N PRO A 68 0.63 4.14 -13.42
CA PRO A 68 0.33 3.31 -12.24
C PRO A 68 -1.10 2.74 -12.26
N GLU A 69 -2.07 3.53 -12.75
CA GLU A 69 -3.46 3.06 -12.93
C GLU A 69 -3.56 1.99 -14.02
N TRP A 70 -2.84 2.16 -15.14
CA TRP A 70 -2.80 1.14 -16.18
C TRP A 70 -2.19 -0.16 -15.67
N VAL A 71 -1.10 -0.09 -14.90
CA VAL A 71 -0.46 -1.27 -14.29
C VAL A 71 -1.43 -1.95 -13.33
N LYS A 72 -2.10 -1.18 -12.49
CA LYS A 72 -3.12 -1.69 -11.56
C LYS A 72 -4.22 -2.44 -12.32
N ASP A 73 -4.80 -1.84 -13.34
CA ASP A 73 -5.86 -2.48 -14.12
C ASP A 73 -5.36 -3.73 -14.86
N ALA A 74 -4.16 -3.69 -15.44
CA ALA A 74 -3.56 -4.83 -16.09
C ALA A 74 -3.29 -6.00 -15.13
N MET A 75 -2.79 -5.71 -13.92
CA MET A 75 -2.55 -6.73 -12.91
C MET A 75 -3.85 -7.35 -12.39
N LYS A 76 -4.86 -6.51 -12.12
CA LYS A 76 -6.18 -6.98 -11.69
C LYS A 76 -6.86 -7.81 -12.79
N HIS A 77 -6.79 -7.37 -14.04
CA HIS A 77 -7.30 -8.10 -15.19
C HIS A 77 -6.66 -9.49 -15.30
N THR A 78 -5.34 -9.56 -15.13
CA THR A 78 -4.57 -10.80 -15.30
C THR A 78 -4.80 -11.80 -14.17
N TYR A 79 -4.82 -11.34 -12.90
CA TYR A 79 -4.79 -12.24 -11.75
C TYR A 79 -6.09 -12.32 -10.94
N LEU A 80 -6.99 -11.34 -11.05
CA LEU A 80 -8.26 -11.33 -10.32
C LEU A 80 -9.48 -11.52 -11.22
N GLY A 81 -9.40 -11.02 -12.46
CA GLY A 81 -10.50 -11.08 -13.42
C GLY A 81 -11.62 -10.08 -13.14
N TYR A 82 -12.83 -10.44 -13.59
CA TYR A 82 -14.02 -9.60 -13.57
C TYR A 82 -15.11 -10.23 -12.69
N GLU A 83 -15.89 -9.38 -12.04
CA GLU A 83 -17.10 -9.75 -11.33
C GLU A 83 -18.32 -9.09 -11.98
N GLN A 84 -19.46 -9.77 -11.89
CA GLN A 84 -20.73 -9.18 -12.29
C GLN A 84 -21.31 -8.38 -11.13
N ARG A 85 -21.63 -7.11 -11.38
CA ARG A 85 -22.38 -6.27 -10.44
C ARG A 85 -23.69 -5.85 -11.06
N GLU A 86 -24.76 -5.96 -10.28
CA GLU A 86 -26.05 -5.37 -10.62
C GLU A 86 -25.96 -3.86 -10.35
N MET A 87 -26.20 -3.07 -11.39
CA MET A 87 -26.29 -1.62 -11.30
C MET A 87 -27.72 -1.20 -11.63
N VAL A 88 -28.23 -0.28 -10.85
CA VAL A 88 -29.56 0.31 -11.07
C VAL A 88 -29.34 1.67 -11.72
N ASP A 89 -29.94 1.88 -12.90
CA ASP A 89 -30.03 3.22 -13.47
C ASP A 89 -30.92 4.08 -12.55
N VAL A 90 -30.36 5.17 -12.02
CA VAL A 90 -31.04 6.02 -11.03
C VAL A 90 -32.20 6.82 -11.60
N ILE A 91 -32.30 6.95 -12.93
CA ILE A 91 -33.34 7.69 -13.64
C ILE A 91 -34.46 6.73 -14.06
N THR A 92 -34.12 5.59 -14.66
CA THR A 92 -35.11 4.64 -15.18
C THR A 92 -35.51 3.54 -14.19
N GLY A 93 -34.69 3.28 -13.18
CA GLY A 93 -34.85 2.18 -12.23
C GLY A 93 -34.50 0.80 -12.81
N GLU A 94 -34.00 0.74 -14.04
CA GLU A 94 -33.65 -0.53 -14.69
C GLU A 94 -32.38 -1.13 -14.09
N LYS A 95 -32.45 -2.44 -13.83
CA LYS A 95 -31.34 -3.25 -13.32
C LYS A 95 -30.57 -3.83 -14.50
N THR A 96 -29.28 -3.49 -14.59
CA THR A 96 -28.38 -4.05 -15.59
C THR A 96 -27.24 -4.78 -14.91
N LEU A 97 -26.84 -5.91 -15.48
CA LEU A 97 -25.65 -6.65 -15.05
C LEU A 97 -24.45 -6.10 -15.83
N ILE A 98 -23.52 -5.46 -15.12
CA ILE A 98 -22.27 -4.99 -15.70
C ILE A 98 -21.11 -5.86 -15.23
N GLN A 99 -20.09 -6.00 -16.07
CA GLN A 99 -18.84 -6.66 -15.71
C GLN A 99 -17.81 -5.61 -15.28
N THR A 100 -17.36 -5.69 -14.03
CA THR A 100 -16.37 -4.77 -13.45
C THR A 100 -15.14 -5.53 -12.97
N LEU A 101 -13.97 -4.90 -13.02
CA LEU A 101 -12.74 -5.46 -12.46
C LEU A 101 -12.89 -5.64 -10.94
N ARG A 102 -12.68 -6.87 -10.45
CA ARG A 102 -12.83 -7.22 -9.04
C ARG A 102 -12.01 -6.28 -8.15
N HIS A 103 -12.59 -5.75 -7.08
CA HIS A 103 -11.90 -4.79 -6.21
C HIS A 103 -10.96 -5.49 -5.23
N THR A 104 -9.74 -4.98 -5.07
CA THR A 104 -8.74 -5.55 -4.14
C THR A 104 -9.09 -5.29 -2.67
N ALA A 105 -9.96 -4.30 -2.42
CA ALA A 105 -10.53 -4.05 -1.09
C ALA A 105 -11.52 -5.15 -0.64
N ASP A 106 -12.09 -5.90 -1.59
CA ASP A 106 -13.05 -6.98 -1.32
C ASP A 106 -12.36 -8.35 -1.17
N LEU A 107 -11.03 -8.40 -1.30
CA LEU A 107 -10.25 -9.62 -1.10
C LEU A 107 -10.00 -9.86 0.38
N ASP A 108 -10.05 -11.13 0.80
CA ASP A 108 -9.58 -11.50 2.12
C ASP A 108 -8.03 -11.45 2.19
N THR A 109 -7.49 -11.57 3.40
CA THR A 109 -6.04 -11.49 3.63
C THR A 109 -5.25 -12.57 2.89
N ALA A 110 -5.83 -13.74 2.65
CA ALA A 110 -5.17 -14.87 1.99
C ALA A 110 -5.15 -14.69 0.46
N ASP A 111 -6.29 -14.32 -0.12
CA ASP A 111 -6.46 -13.98 -1.53
C ASP A 111 -5.58 -12.79 -1.91
N MET A 112 -5.53 -11.77 -1.06
CA MET A 112 -4.66 -10.61 -1.28
C MET A 112 -3.17 -10.99 -1.22
N HIS A 113 -2.79 -11.86 -0.29
CA HIS A 113 -1.40 -12.34 -0.20
C HIS A 113 -1.02 -13.18 -1.43
N HIS A 114 -1.92 -14.05 -1.88
CA HIS A 114 -1.73 -14.84 -3.10
C HIS A 114 -1.61 -13.93 -4.33
N TYR A 115 -2.48 -12.94 -4.45
CA TYR A 115 -2.42 -11.93 -5.50
C TYR A 115 -1.07 -11.19 -5.51
N LEU A 116 -0.61 -10.68 -4.37
CA LEU A 116 0.69 -10.01 -4.27
C LEU A 116 1.85 -10.93 -4.64
N THR A 117 1.80 -12.20 -4.25
CA THR A 117 2.82 -13.19 -4.62
C THR A 117 2.93 -13.35 -6.14
N GLN A 118 1.78 -13.39 -6.84
CA GLN A 118 1.76 -13.45 -8.30
C GLN A 118 2.34 -12.17 -8.95
N VAL A 119 2.00 -10.99 -8.41
CA VAL A 119 2.55 -9.72 -8.89
C VAL A 119 4.06 -9.64 -8.69
N GLU A 120 4.57 -10.05 -7.52
CA GLU A 120 6.02 -10.11 -7.25
C GLU A 120 6.72 -11.08 -8.21
N GLY A 121 6.15 -12.27 -8.42
CA GLY A 121 6.70 -13.27 -9.34
C GLY A 121 6.79 -12.76 -10.79
N TRP A 122 5.74 -12.08 -11.26
CA TRP A 122 5.77 -11.47 -12.59
C TRP A 122 6.75 -10.31 -12.69
N ALA A 123 6.83 -9.47 -11.66
CA ALA A 123 7.80 -8.37 -11.60
C ALA A 123 9.23 -8.91 -11.72
N LEU A 124 9.56 -9.97 -10.97
CA LEU A 124 10.85 -10.65 -11.06
C LEU A 124 11.10 -11.23 -12.46
N ASN A 125 10.09 -11.84 -13.09
CA ASN A 125 10.20 -12.38 -14.45
C ASN A 125 10.54 -11.28 -15.48
N VAL A 126 9.90 -10.11 -15.39
CA VAL A 126 10.26 -8.97 -16.26
C VAL A 126 11.57 -8.29 -15.87
N GLY A 127 12.20 -8.72 -14.77
CA GLY A 127 13.47 -8.19 -14.26
C GLY A 127 13.33 -6.96 -13.37
N CYS A 128 12.13 -6.69 -12.84
CA CYS A 128 11.85 -5.63 -11.88
C CYS A 128 11.89 -6.21 -10.46
N ARG A 129 12.80 -5.72 -9.62
CA ARG A 129 12.85 -6.08 -8.19
C ARG A 129 12.02 -5.08 -7.42
N LEU A 130 10.86 -5.52 -6.93
CA LEU A 130 9.96 -4.70 -6.12
C LEU A 130 10.50 -4.52 -4.70
N THR A 131 10.24 -3.35 -4.13
CA THR A 131 10.59 -3.08 -2.73
C THR A 131 9.64 -3.84 -1.81
N VAL A 132 10.19 -4.69 -0.94
CA VAL A 132 9.42 -5.40 0.09
C VAL A 132 9.90 -4.95 1.46
N PRO A 133 9.21 -4.01 2.13
CA PRO A 133 9.54 -3.59 3.48
C PRO A 133 9.44 -4.76 4.46
N ALA A 134 10.43 -4.91 5.34
CA ALA A 134 10.48 -6.02 6.31
C ALA A 134 9.30 -6.01 7.30
N ASP A 135 8.77 -4.82 7.57
CA ASP A 135 7.62 -4.54 8.43
C ASP A 135 6.26 -4.67 7.69
N SER A 136 6.25 -5.01 6.40
CA SER A 136 5.00 -5.23 5.66
C SER A 136 4.30 -6.53 6.09
N GLU A 137 2.97 -6.52 6.10
CA GLU A 137 2.16 -7.71 6.40
C GLU A 137 2.45 -8.85 5.42
N TYR A 138 2.71 -8.52 4.15
CA TYR A 138 3.14 -9.46 3.11
C TYR A 138 4.43 -10.19 3.49
N SER A 139 5.47 -9.47 3.94
CA SER A 139 6.75 -10.04 4.36
C SER A 139 6.59 -10.99 5.55
N GLN A 140 5.79 -10.59 6.55
CA GLN A 140 5.55 -11.41 7.74
C GLN A 140 4.83 -12.71 7.40
N LEU A 141 3.82 -12.67 6.52
CA LEU A 141 3.11 -13.87 6.06
C LEU A 141 3.99 -14.78 5.20
N LYS A 142 4.82 -14.19 4.33
CA LYS A 142 5.78 -14.93 3.50
C LYS A 142 6.80 -15.68 4.36
N GLN A 143 7.30 -15.06 5.44
CA GLN A 143 8.21 -15.72 6.38
C GLN A 143 7.55 -16.88 7.13
N LYS A 144 6.27 -16.75 7.51
CA LYS A 144 5.53 -17.82 8.20
C LYS A 144 5.27 -19.05 7.35
N GLN A 145 5.22 -18.92 6.02
CA GLN A 145 5.00 -20.06 5.11
C GLN A 145 6.29 -20.83 4.78
N VAL A 146 7.46 -20.25 5.05
CA VAL A 146 8.78 -20.85 4.77
C VAL A 146 9.39 -21.51 6.01
N ALA A 147 8.86 -21.23 7.21
CA ALA A 147 9.26 -21.83 8.47
C ALA A 147 8.47 -23.12 8.77
#